data_AF-A0A815GAW6-F1
#
_entry.id   AF-A0A815GAW6-F1
#
_cell.length_a   1.000
_cell.length_b   1.000
_cell.length_c   1.000
_cell.angle_alpha   90.00
_cell.angle_beta   90.00
_cell.angle_gamma   90.00
#
_symmetry.space_group_name_H-M   'P 1'
#
loop_
_entity.id
_entity.type
_entity.pdbx_description
1 polymer ?
#
loop_
_entity_poly.entity_id
_entity_poly.type
_entity_poly.pdbx_seq_one_letter_code
_entity_poly.pdbx_strand_id
1 'polypeptide(L)'
;MRTSHGETYKKCTSTLLKLILVATVIVIFIITISIQWNTQIVFGVYTKSVPTNVTPCAYLACSHSSNCTTRNKTCCAYVLKRSLDFLDAFFRRHNLPYVIIYGSLLGAVRNQTIIPWTRDIDIGFFNWTYLRSTSIQNELYQHGFYLFHTLDLTRICVHKDTLDKSLLLTQNVKQPPPTQIFHLHAYIDLYLATNSVNLTRNSSIYSIEFSGKFLSHISFKTNVTIDNQTYPTVDNVQEHLVHFYKKDYMRDVIPRRP
;
A
#
# COMPACT_ATOMS: atom_id res chain seq x y z
N MET A 1 70.25 -9.37 48.26
CA MET A 1 68.80 -9.04 48.32
C MET A 1 68.36 -8.47 46.97
N ARG A 2 67.81 -9.30 46.06
CA ARG A 2 67.30 -8.85 44.76
C ARG A 2 66.18 -9.79 44.29
N THR A 3 65.08 -9.84 45.04
CA THR A 3 63.94 -10.74 44.73
C THR A 3 62.56 -10.12 44.97
N SER A 4 62.39 -8.80 45.10
CA SER A 4 61.05 -8.21 45.36
C SER A 4 60.38 -7.49 44.18
N HIS A 5 61.11 -7.13 43.11
CA HIS A 5 60.55 -6.32 42.01
C HIS A 5 59.90 -7.13 40.87
N GLY A 6 60.29 -8.40 40.67
CA GLY A 6 59.74 -9.23 39.58
C GLY A 6 58.36 -9.84 39.87
N GLU A 7 58.05 -10.08 41.15
CA GLU A 7 56.76 -10.65 41.57
C GLU A 7 55.64 -9.60 41.56
N THR A 8 55.94 -8.37 41.96
CA THR A 8 54.97 -7.25 41.98
C THR A 8 54.49 -6.89 40.58
N TYR A 9 55.39 -6.86 39.59
CA TYR A 9 55.04 -6.54 38.20
C TYR A 9 54.14 -7.62 37.56
N LYS A 10 54.48 -8.91 37.74
CA LYS A 10 53.65 -10.04 37.26
C LYS A 10 52.27 -10.10 37.92
N LYS A 11 52.19 -9.74 39.21
CA LYS A 11 50.92 -9.67 39.96
C LYS A 11 50.06 -8.51 39.46
N CYS A 12 50.67 -7.37 39.16
CA CYS A 12 49.97 -6.19 38.61
C CYS A 12 49.43 -6.44 37.19
N THR A 13 50.22 -7.07 36.30
CA THR A 13 49.78 -7.46 34.96
C THR A 13 48.68 -8.52 34.98
N SER A 14 48.75 -9.47 35.93
CA SER A 14 47.69 -10.49 36.13
C SER A 14 46.38 -9.88 36.59
N THR A 15 46.42 -8.92 37.52
CA THR A 15 45.23 -8.22 38.02
C THR A 15 44.63 -7.31 36.95
N LEU A 16 45.45 -6.59 36.18
CA LEU A 16 44.99 -5.75 35.08
C LEU A 16 44.34 -6.58 33.96
N LEU A 17 44.93 -7.73 33.60
CA LEU A 17 44.37 -8.64 32.60
C LEU A 17 43.02 -9.22 33.06
N LYS A 18 42.89 -9.56 34.35
CA LYS A 18 41.62 -9.99 34.96
C LYS A 18 40.55 -8.90 34.92
N LEU A 19 40.92 -7.65 35.21
CA LEU A 19 40.00 -6.51 35.15
C LEU A 19 39.51 -6.24 33.72
N ILE A 20 40.40 -6.31 32.73
CA ILE A 20 40.04 -6.15 31.32
C ILE A 20 39.11 -7.28 30.87
N LEU A 21 39.39 -8.53 31.26
CA LEU A 21 38.54 -9.68 30.93
C LEU A 21 37.13 -9.55 31.55
N VAL A 22 37.05 -9.07 32.79
CA VAL A 22 35.76 -8.83 33.46
C VAL A 22 35.00 -7.71 32.76
N ALA A 23 35.67 -6.62 32.39
CA ALA A 23 35.04 -5.50 31.68
C ALA A 23 34.52 -5.91 30.29
N THR A 24 35.28 -6.71 29.53
CA THR A 24 34.83 -7.19 28.20
C THR A 24 33.64 -8.13 28.31
N VAL A 25 33.62 -9.02 29.30
CA VAL A 25 32.46 -9.90 29.56
C VAL A 25 31.22 -9.10 29.93
N ILE A 26 31.35 -8.06 30.76
CA ILE A 26 30.23 -7.18 31.13
C ILE A 26 29.69 -6.42 29.90
N VAL A 27 30.57 -5.87 29.06
CA VAL A 27 30.16 -5.17 27.84
C VAL A 27 29.45 -6.11 26.86
N ILE A 28 29.97 -7.33 26.66
CA ILE A 28 29.33 -8.35 25.84
C ILE A 28 27.95 -8.69 26.42
N PHE A 29 27.84 -8.86 27.74
CA PHE A 29 26.57 -9.16 28.40
C PHE A 29 25.54 -8.02 28.28
N ILE A 30 25.96 -6.76 28.37
CA ILE A 30 25.07 -5.60 28.16
C ILE A 30 24.62 -5.52 26.71
N ILE A 31 25.50 -5.78 25.75
CA ILE A 31 25.17 -5.81 24.32
C ILE A 31 24.21 -6.97 24.03
N THR A 32 24.43 -8.17 24.57
CA THR A 32 23.52 -9.30 24.36
C THR A 32 22.17 -9.07 25.01
N ILE A 33 22.09 -8.48 26.21
CA ILE A 33 20.82 -8.07 26.81
C ILE A 33 20.13 -7.02 25.94
N SER A 34 20.84 -6.01 25.45
CA SER A 34 20.25 -4.97 24.60
C SER A 34 19.72 -5.54 23.28
N ILE A 35 20.46 -6.45 22.64
CA ILE A 35 20.03 -7.17 21.44
C ILE A 35 18.84 -8.07 21.76
N GLN A 36 18.86 -8.79 22.89
CA GLN A 36 17.78 -9.68 23.31
C GLN A 36 16.50 -8.92 23.68
N TRP A 37 16.60 -7.72 24.26
CA TRP A 37 15.47 -6.84 24.48
C TRP A 37 14.93 -6.28 23.16
N ASN A 38 15.80 -5.90 22.22
CA ASN A 38 15.36 -5.45 20.89
C ASN A 38 14.67 -6.58 20.10
N THR A 39 15.18 -7.81 20.18
CA THR A 39 14.52 -8.95 19.55
C THR A 39 13.21 -9.30 20.27
N GLN A 40 13.13 -9.26 21.59
CA GLN A 40 11.87 -9.51 22.31
C GLN A 40 10.80 -8.44 22.04
N ILE A 41 11.18 -7.16 21.85
CA ILE A 41 10.24 -6.11 21.43
C ILE A 41 9.79 -6.32 19.96
N VAL A 42 10.70 -6.69 19.07
CA VAL A 42 10.39 -6.97 17.65
C VAL A 42 9.56 -8.25 17.49
N PHE A 43 9.85 -9.31 18.23
CA PHE A 43 9.12 -10.58 18.18
C PHE A 43 7.84 -10.59 19.01
N GLY A 44 7.79 -9.88 20.14
CA GLY A 44 6.63 -9.82 21.04
C GLY A 44 5.43 -9.04 20.48
N VAL A 45 5.64 -8.20 19.46
CA VAL A 45 4.56 -7.51 18.72
C VAL A 45 4.01 -8.38 17.58
N TYR A 46 4.69 -9.47 17.18
CA TYR A 46 4.45 -10.17 15.91
C TYR A 46 4.09 -11.66 16.02
N THR A 47 3.39 -12.08 17.08
CA THR A 47 2.83 -13.45 17.16
C THR A 47 1.33 -13.52 17.43
N LYS A 48 0.57 -12.50 17.03
CA LYS A 48 -0.84 -12.75 16.72
C LYS A 48 -0.92 -13.32 15.31
N SER A 49 -0.93 -14.66 15.25
CA SER A 49 -1.43 -15.39 14.09
C SER A 49 -2.78 -14.78 13.67
N VAL A 50 -2.83 -14.27 12.44
CA VAL A 50 -4.06 -13.73 11.85
C VAL A 50 -5.07 -14.88 11.79
N PRO A 51 -6.23 -14.81 12.46
CA PRO A 51 -7.23 -15.85 12.40
C PRO A 51 -7.72 -16.01 10.96
N THR A 52 -7.70 -17.24 10.44
CA THR A 52 -7.98 -17.59 9.03
C THR A 52 -9.43 -17.40 8.59
N ASN A 53 -10.31 -16.82 9.42
CA ASN A 53 -11.76 -16.75 9.15
C ASN A 53 -12.39 -15.35 9.28
N VAL A 54 -11.60 -14.27 9.33
CA VAL A 54 -12.15 -12.90 9.30
C VAL A 54 -11.39 -12.07 8.28
N THR A 55 -12.09 -11.52 7.29
CA THR A 55 -11.49 -10.60 6.32
C THR A 55 -10.96 -9.38 7.08
N PRO A 56 -9.66 -9.07 7.02
CA PRO A 56 -9.08 -7.93 7.74
C PRO A 56 -9.48 -6.57 7.16
N CYS A 57 -10.13 -6.55 5.99
CA CYS A 57 -10.76 -5.37 5.42
C CYS A 57 -11.97 -4.91 6.25
N ALA A 58 -12.12 -3.61 6.41
CA ALA A 58 -13.29 -2.98 7.00
C ALA A 58 -14.52 -3.21 6.12
N TYR A 59 -15.61 -3.65 6.73
CA TYR A 59 -16.92 -3.59 6.11
C TYR A 59 -17.40 -2.15 6.08
N LEU A 60 -17.62 -1.59 4.89
CA LEU A 60 -18.01 -0.20 4.70
C LEU A 60 -19.46 -0.16 4.23
N ALA A 61 -20.36 0.18 5.14
CA ALA A 61 -21.76 0.42 4.84
C ALA A 61 -21.96 1.80 4.18
N CYS A 62 -21.37 1.97 2.99
CA CYS A 62 -21.34 3.24 2.28
C CYS A 62 -22.26 3.22 1.06
N SER A 63 -22.75 4.41 0.68
CA SER A 63 -23.66 4.58 -0.44
C SER A 63 -22.88 4.64 -1.77
N HIS A 64 -23.47 4.00 -2.79
CA HIS A 64 -23.07 4.05 -4.20
C HIS A 64 -24.12 4.78 -5.06
N SER A 65 -24.97 5.59 -4.45
CA SER A 65 -25.99 6.35 -5.17
C SER A 65 -25.37 7.32 -6.17
N SER A 66 -26.09 7.68 -7.24
CA SER A 66 -25.60 8.61 -8.26
C SER A 66 -25.29 10.01 -7.74
N ASN A 67 -25.91 10.41 -6.61
CA ASN A 67 -25.65 11.68 -5.94
C ASN A 67 -24.45 11.62 -4.95
N CYS A 68 -23.75 10.49 -4.86
CA CYS A 68 -22.60 10.38 -3.99
C CYS A 68 -21.43 11.23 -4.46
N THR A 69 -20.71 11.81 -3.50
CA THR A 69 -19.54 12.65 -3.77
C THR A 69 -18.42 12.28 -2.82
N THR A 70 -17.20 12.66 -3.18
CA THR A 70 -16.01 12.50 -2.34
C THR A 70 -15.97 13.39 -1.11
N ARG A 71 -16.98 14.28 -0.94
CA ARG A 71 -17.14 15.16 0.23
C ARG A 71 -18.15 14.61 1.25
N ASN A 72 -18.98 13.65 0.85
CA ASN A 72 -19.99 13.09 1.72
C ASN A 72 -19.48 11.82 2.41
N LYS A 73 -19.32 11.88 3.74
CA LYS A 73 -18.82 10.77 4.56
C LYS A 73 -19.73 9.54 4.55
N THR A 74 -20.95 9.60 4.00
CA THR A 74 -21.77 8.39 3.83
C THR A 74 -21.49 7.64 2.54
N CYS A 75 -20.69 8.21 1.63
CA CYS A 75 -20.46 7.67 0.29
C CYS A 75 -19.15 6.89 0.19
N CYS A 76 -19.15 5.83 -0.63
CA CYS A 76 -17.93 5.05 -0.86
C CYS A 76 -16.85 5.88 -1.56
N ALA A 77 -17.26 6.80 -2.44
CA ALA A 77 -16.38 7.76 -3.09
C ALA A 77 -15.56 8.60 -2.09
N TYR A 78 -16.11 8.94 -0.91
CA TYR A 78 -15.36 9.63 0.14
C TYR A 78 -14.21 8.76 0.66
N VAL A 79 -14.48 7.50 1.01
CA VAL A 79 -13.44 6.59 1.51
C VAL A 79 -12.39 6.34 0.43
N LEU A 80 -12.82 6.04 -0.80
CA LEU A 80 -11.92 5.84 -1.93
C LEU A 80 -11.02 7.04 -2.17
N LYS A 81 -11.56 8.27 -2.09
CA LYS A 81 -10.76 9.49 -2.24
C LYS A 81 -9.72 9.63 -1.13
N ARG A 82 -10.12 9.41 0.12
CA ARG A 82 -9.22 9.48 1.27
C ARG A 82 -8.12 8.43 1.21
N SER A 83 -8.46 7.21 0.78
CA SER A 83 -7.50 6.13 0.55
C SER A 83 -6.53 6.45 -0.58
N LEU A 84 -7.03 7.00 -1.70
CA LEU A 84 -6.19 7.43 -2.82
C LEU A 84 -5.23 8.56 -2.42
N ASP A 85 -5.70 9.56 -1.66
CA ASP A 85 -4.85 10.65 -1.16
C ASP A 85 -3.71 10.15 -0.28
N PHE A 86 -4.02 9.21 0.61
CA PHE A 86 -3.01 8.57 1.44
C PHE A 86 -2.01 7.79 0.57
N LEU A 87 -2.49 6.96 -0.36
CA LEU A 87 -1.62 6.15 -1.19
C LEU A 87 -0.76 6.97 -2.17
N ASP A 88 -1.25 8.09 -2.69
CA ASP A 88 -0.44 9.04 -3.48
C ASP A 88 0.77 9.53 -2.67
N ALA A 89 0.52 10.04 -1.46
CA ALA A 89 1.58 10.50 -0.56
C ALA A 89 2.54 9.35 -0.17
N PHE A 90 1.99 8.18 0.13
CA PHE A 90 2.76 6.97 0.47
C PHE A 90 3.66 6.56 -0.71
N PHE A 91 3.11 6.37 -1.90
CA PHE A 91 3.87 5.96 -3.06
C PHE A 91 4.95 6.97 -3.44
N ARG A 92 4.66 8.27 -3.39
CA ARG A 92 5.69 9.31 -3.62
C ARG A 92 6.82 9.27 -2.59
N ARG A 93 6.51 9.09 -1.31
CA ARG A 93 7.52 8.99 -0.24
C ARG A 93 8.45 7.81 -0.43
N HIS A 94 7.93 6.71 -0.96
CA HIS A 94 8.69 5.47 -1.21
C HIS A 94 9.27 5.38 -2.63
N ASN A 95 9.17 6.45 -3.43
CA ASN A 95 9.58 6.46 -4.84
C ASN A 95 8.97 5.29 -5.63
N LEU A 96 7.70 5.01 -5.39
CA LEU A 96 6.92 3.97 -6.04
C LEU A 96 6.12 4.58 -7.21
N PRO A 97 6.55 4.39 -8.46
CA PRO A 97 5.80 4.88 -9.61
C PRO A 97 4.46 4.15 -9.72
N TYR A 98 3.43 4.92 -10.07
CA TYR A 98 2.07 4.43 -10.28
C TYR A 98 1.32 5.38 -11.24
N VAL A 99 0.19 4.93 -11.78
CA VAL A 99 -0.70 5.75 -12.63
C VAL A 99 -2.17 5.47 -12.36
N ILE A 100 -3.02 6.48 -12.50
CA ILE A 100 -4.47 6.34 -12.56
C ILE A 100 -4.88 5.78 -13.92
N ILE A 101 -5.64 4.69 -13.94
CA ILE A 101 -6.09 4.00 -15.17
C ILE A 101 -7.58 3.62 -15.10
N TYR A 102 -8.08 2.98 -16.15
CA TYR A 102 -9.43 2.40 -16.24
C TYR A 102 -10.56 3.29 -15.71
N GLY A 103 -11.40 2.79 -14.79
CA GLY A 103 -12.61 3.46 -14.34
C GLY A 103 -12.29 4.74 -13.57
N SER A 104 -11.15 4.74 -12.88
CA SER A 104 -10.64 5.91 -12.18
C SER A 104 -10.19 7.01 -13.14
N LEU A 105 -9.51 6.66 -14.23
CA LEU A 105 -9.14 7.61 -15.29
C LEU A 105 -10.39 8.16 -16.00
N LEU A 106 -11.37 7.31 -16.26
CA LEU A 106 -12.65 7.73 -16.82
C LEU A 106 -13.33 8.76 -15.91
N GLY A 107 -13.41 8.51 -14.60
CA GLY A 107 -13.97 9.45 -13.63
C GLY A 107 -13.25 10.79 -13.62
N ALA A 108 -11.91 10.75 -13.61
CA ALA A 108 -11.07 11.94 -13.63
C ALA A 108 -11.30 12.80 -14.89
N VAL A 109 -11.39 12.17 -16.06
CA VAL A 109 -11.59 12.89 -17.34
C VAL A 109 -13.04 13.36 -17.50
N ARG A 110 -14.01 12.51 -17.16
CA ARG A 110 -15.43 12.78 -17.42
C ARG A 110 -16.07 13.70 -16.40
N ASN A 111 -15.74 13.50 -15.13
CA ASN A 111 -16.43 14.15 -14.01
C ASN A 111 -15.46 14.93 -13.10
N GLN A 112 -14.14 14.86 -13.33
CA GLN A 112 -13.11 15.42 -12.46
C GLN A 112 -13.21 14.96 -11.00
N THR A 113 -13.79 13.78 -10.79
CA THR A 113 -14.05 13.19 -9.48
C THR A 113 -14.16 11.67 -9.61
N ILE A 114 -14.23 10.97 -8.48
CA ILE A 114 -14.49 9.53 -8.44
C ILE A 114 -15.92 9.25 -8.89
N ILE A 115 -16.12 8.27 -9.76
CA ILE A 115 -17.46 7.88 -10.22
C ILE A 115 -18.32 7.47 -9.00
N PRO A 116 -19.48 8.10 -8.75
CA PRO A 116 -20.22 7.95 -7.48
C PRO A 116 -20.59 6.53 -7.08
N TRP A 117 -20.88 5.68 -8.07
CA TRP A 117 -21.30 4.29 -7.88
C TRP A 117 -20.16 3.28 -8.03
N THR A 118 -18.91 3.71 -8.22
CA THR A 118 -17.79 2.77 -8.28
C THR A 118 -17.54 2.11 -6.93
N ARG A 119 -16.96 0.92 -6.95
CA ARG A 119 -16.51 0.21 -5.74
C ARG A 119 -15.02 0.36 -5.50
N ASP A 120 -14.29 0.81 -6.50
CA ASP A 120 -12.86 0.74 -6.53
C ASP A 120 -12.18 1.93 -7.19
N ILE A 121 -10.88 2.01 -6.92
CA ILE A 121 -9.93 2.83 -7.64
C ILE A 121 -8.93 1.92 -8.35
N ASP A 122 -8.69 2.20 -9.62
CA ASP A 122 -7.81 1.44 -10.49
C ASP A 122 -6.45 2.14 -10.62
N ILE A 123 -5.38 1.48 -10.18
CA ILE A 123 -4.02 1.98 -10.25
C ILE A 123 -3.13 1.00 -11.03
N GLY A 124 -2.43 1.50 -12.04
CA GLY A 124 -1.29 0.81 -12.63
C GLY A 124 -0.07 0.95 -11.74
N PHE A 125 0.59 -0.16 -11.41
CA PHE A 125 1.68 -0.20 -10.44
C PHE A 125 2.89 -0.99 -10.95
N PHE A 126 4.11 -0.47 -10.74
CA PHE A 126 5.29 -0.89 -11.53
C PHE A 126 6.41 -1.56 -10.71
N ASN A 127 6.30 -1.62 -9.38
CA ASN A 127 7.36 -2.16 -8.52
C ASN A 127 6.87 -3.23 -7.54
N TRP A 128 6.61 -4.41 -8.08
CA TRP A 128 6.03 -5.52 -7.34
C TRP A 128 6.86 -5.99 -6.13
N THR A 129 8.17 -6.15 -6.32
CA THR A 129 9.07 -6.64 -5.28
C THR A 129 9.00 -5.76 -4.04
N TYR A 130 8.84 -4.45 -4.25
CA TYR A 130 8.75 -3.50 -3.15
C TYR A 130 7.44 -3.60 -2.38
N LEU A 131 6.28 -3.74 -3.05
CA LEU A 131 5.00 -3.97 -2.36
C LEU A 131 4.97 -5.29 -1.58
N ARG A 132 5.72 -6.29 -2.04
CA ARG A 132 5.89 -7.55 -1.32
C ARG A 132 6.83 -7.46 -0.11
N SER A 133 7.56 -6.36 0.06
CA SER A 133 8.39 -6.17 1.26
C SER A 133 7.53 -6.15 2.52
N THR A 134 7.93 -6.94 3.52
CA THR A 134 7.29 -6.96 4.83
C THR A 134 7.30 -5.57 5.49
N SER A 135 8.35 -4.76 5.28
CA SER A 135 8.42 -3.40 5.82
C SER A 135 7.30 -2.51 5.30
N ILE A 136 7.01 -2.61 4.00
CA ILE A 136 6.01 -1.79 3.31
C ILE A 136 4.60 -2.22 3.68
N GLN A 137 4.37 -3.53 3.72
CA GLN A 137 3.09 -4.06 4.18
C GLN A 137 2.82 -3.70 5.64
N ASN A 138 3.85 -3.77 6.50
CA ASN A 138 3.73 -3.35 7.89
C ASN A 138 3.43 -1.86 8.03
N GLU A 139 4.05 -1.01 7.23
CA GLU A 139 3.80 0.44 7.27
C GLU A 139 2.38 0.77 6.78
N LEU A 140 1.93 0.16 5.69
CA LEU A 140 0.53 0.25 5.25
C LEU A 140 -0.43 -0.19 6.37
N TYR A 141 -0.13 -1.31 7.02
CA TYR A 141 -0.91 -1.84 8.14
C TYR A 141 -0.97 -0.88 9.34
N GLN A 142 0.16 -0.28 9.72
CA GLN A 142 0.23 0.73 10.79
C GLN A 142 -0.61 1.97 10.47
N HIS A 143 -0.76 2.30 9.18
CA HIS A 143 -1.62 3.37 8.71
C HIS A 143 -3.07 2.92 8.44
N GLY A 144 -3.43 1.69 8.82
CA GLY A 144 -4.80 1.21 8.73
C GLY A 144 -5.21 0.74 7.34
N PHE A 145 -4.27 0.26 6.54
CA PHE A 145 -4.50 -0.37 5.24
C PHE A 145 -4.05 -1.82 5.24
N TYR A 146 -4.74 -2.66 4.47
CA TYR A 146 -4.38 -4.06 4.31
C TYR A 146 -4.22 -4.39 2.84
N LEU A 147 -3.05 -4.94 2.50
CA LEU A 147 -2.72 -5.44 1.18
C LEU A 147 -3.05 -6.93 1.10
N PHE A 148 -3.77 -7.33 0.06
CA PHE A 148 -4.12 -8.73 -0.18
C PHE A 148 -4.10 -9.09 -1.65
N HIS A 149 -4.08 -10.39 -1.90
CA HIS A 149 -4.04 -10.95 -3.24
C HIS A 149 -5.31 -11.76 -3.48
N THR A 150 -5.91 -11.55 -4.64
CA THR A 150 -6.89 -12.45 -5.25
C THR A 150 -6.23 -13.18 -6.42
N LEU A 151 -6.93 -14.13 -7.06
CA LEU A 151 -6.35 -14.95 -8.14
C LEU A 151 -5.69 -14.10 -9.22
N ASP A 152 -6.31 -12.97 -9.59
CA ASP A 152 -5.88 -12.17 -10.74
C ASP A 152 -5.38 -10.77 -10.36
N LEU A 153 -5.52 -10.35 -9.10
CA LEU A 153 -5.24 -8.96 -8.70
C LEU A 153 -4.70 -8.79 -7.29
N THR A 154 -3.82 -7.80 -7.12
CA THR A 154 -3.50 -7.23 -5.82
C THR A 154 -4.43 -6.10 -5.48
N ARG A 155 -4.84 -6.05 -4.22
CA ARG A 155 -5.78 -5.07 -3.71
C ARG A 155 -5.29 -4.47 -2.40
N ILE A 156 -5.66 -3.22 -2.17
CA ILE A 156 -5.54 -2.56 -0.88
C ILE A 156 -6.95 -2.19 -0.39
N CYS A 157 -7.25 -2.48 0.87
CA CYS A 157 -8.48 -2.05 1.53
C CYS A 157 -8.15 -1.30 2.84
N VAL A 158 -9.14 -0.58 3.36
CA VAL A 158 -9.07 -0.05 4.74
C VAL A 158 -9.10 -1.24 5.70
N HIS A 159 -8.19 -1.29 6.65
CA HIS A 159 -8.14 -2.32 7.69
C HIS A 159 -9.28 -2.08 8.71
N LYS A 160 -9.96 -3.16 9.13
CA LYS A 160 -11.12 -3.09 10.04
C LYS A 160 -10.79 -2.46 11.40
N ASP A 161 -9.55 -2.60 11.85
CA ASP A 161 -9.07 -2.07 13.13
C ASP A 161 -8.32 -0.73 12.96
N THR A 162 -8.48 -0.03 11.84
CA THR A 162 -7.83 1.28 11.65
C THR A 162 -8.19 2.26 12.77
N LEU A 163 -7.19 3.04 13.18
CA LEU A 163 -7.34 4.12 14.15
C LEU A 163 -7.99 5.36 13.51
N ASP A 164 -7.86 5.54 12.19
CA ASP A 164 -8.56 6.59 11.48
C ASP A 164 -10.04 6.24 11.32
N LYS A 165 -10.83 6.60 12.33
CA LYS A 165 -12.28 6.40 12.35
C LYS A 165 -13.01 7.13 11.22
N SER A 166 -12.37 8.10 10.54
CA SER A 166 -12.97 8.73 9.37
C SER A 166 -13.05 7.80 8.16
N LEU A 167 -12.21 6.76 8.11
CA LEU A 167 -12.23 5.72 7.08
C LEU A 167 -13.22 4.59 7.40
N LEU A 168 -13.59 4.42 8.67
CA LEU A 168 -14.58 3.45 9.12
C LEU A 168 -15.95 4.12 9.11
N LEU A 169 -16.64 4.05 7.98
CA LEU A 169 -17.99 4.61 7.87
C LEU A 169 -18.92 3.85 8.81
N THR A 170 -19.28 4.46 9.94
CA THR A 170 -20.19 3.88 10.91
C THR A 170 -21.62 4.07 10.40
N GLN A 171 -22.20 3.04 9.81
CA GLN A 171 -23.63 2.89 9.77
C GLN A 171 -24.00 1.56 10.41
N ASN A 172 -25.07 1.57 11.21
CA ASN A 172 -25.67 0.39 11.84
C ASN A 172 -26.27 -0.54 10.78
N VAL A 173 -25.42 -1.16 9.96
CA VAL A 173 -25.83 -2.12 8.94
C VAL A 173 -25.46 -3.49 9.45
N LYS A 174 -26.48 -4.36 9.58
CA LYS A 174 -26.27 -5.78 9.90
C LYS A 174 -25.30 -6.35 8.88
N GLN A 175 -24.30 -7.09 9.35
CA GLN A 175 -23.35 -7.75 8.46
C GLN A 175 -24.13 -8.61 7.44
N PRO A 176 -23.81 -8.50 6.14
CA PRO A 176 -24.40 -9.32 5.10
C PRO A 176 -24.03 -10.80 5.33
N PRO A 177 -24.76 -11.76 4.75
CA PRO A 177 -24.37 -13.16 4.76
C PRO A 177 -22.93 -13.34 4.22
N PRO A 178 -22.15 -14.31 4.74
CA PRO A 178 -20.76 -14.54 4.33
C PRO A 178 -20.53 -14.68 2.82
N THR A 179 -21.55 -15.15 2.10
CA THR A 179 -21.55 -15.34 0.65
C THR A 179 -21.52 -14.03 -0.16
N GLN A 180 -21.70 -12.86 0.46
CA GLN A 180 -21.68 -11.54 -0.20
C GLN A 180 -20.54 -10.61 0.25
N ILE A 181 -19.66 -11.05 1.16
CA ILE A 181 -18.62 -10.21 1.78
C ILE A 181 -17.65 -9.60 0.75
N PHE A 182 -17.35 -10.33 -0.34
CA PHE A 182 -16.39 -9.87 -1.34
C PHE A 182 -16.86 -8.66 -2.16
N HIS A 183 -18.15 -8.31 -2.13
CA HIS A 183 -18.72 -7.24 -2.96
C HIS A 183 -18.94 -5.91 -2.23
N LEU A 184 -18.54 -5.80 -0.96
CA LEU A 184 -19.03 -4.75 -0.05
C LEU A 184 -17.93 -3.87 0.57
N HIS A 185 -16.71 -3.95 0.04
CA HIS A 185 -15.60 -3.11 0.51
C HIS A 185 -15.23 -2.10 -0.58
N ALA A 186 -14.91 -0.89 -0.17
CA ALA A 186 -14.15 0.03 -1.03
C ALA A 186 -12.70 -0.50 -1.09
N TYR A 187 -12.19 -0.75 -2.30
CA TYR A 187 -10.83 -1.27 -2.50
C TYR A 187 -10.08 -0.49 -3.57
N ILE A 188 -8.76 -0.61 -3.55
CA ILE A 188 -7.87 -0.06 -4.56
C ILE A 188 -7.23 -1.23 -5.28
N ASP A 189 -7.58 -1.37 -6.55
CA ASP A 189 -7.08 -2.38 -7.46
C ASP A 189 -5.70 -1.96 -7.98
N LEU A 190 -4.71 -2.81 -7.75
CA LEU A 190 -3.34 -2.61 -8.21
C LEU A 190 -3.06 -3.55 -9.39
N TYR A 191 -3.08 -2.96 -10.59
CA TYR A 191 -2.77 -3.64 -11.83
C TYR A 191 -1.27 -3.63 -12.09
N LEU A 192 -0.71 -4.82 -12.25
CA LEU A 192 0.72 -4.95 -12.46
C LEU A 192 1.11 -4.45 -13.85
N ALA A 193 2.03 -3.49 -13.87
CA ALA A 193 2.71 -3.09 -15.08
C ALA A 193 3.99 -3.90 -15.26
N THR A 194 4.10 -4.54 -16.42
CA THR A 194 5.29 -5.24 -16.87
C THR A 194 6.15 -4.28 -17.69
N ASN A 195 7.48 -4.36 -17.54
CA ASN A 195 8.41 -3.63 -18.38
C ASN A 195 8.89 -4.51 -19.53
N SER A 196 9.00 -3.92 -20.71
CA SER A 196 9.72 -4.45 -21.85
C SER A 196 10.74 -3.41 -22.29
N VAL A 197 11.92 -3.85 -22.72
CA VAL A 197 12.95 -2.94 -23.21
C VAL A 197 12.74 -2.75 -24.70
N ASN A 198 12.51 -1.51 -25.14
CA ASN A 198 12.58 -1.20 -26.55
C ASN A 198 14.05 -1.05 -26.96
N LEU A 199 14.60 -2.11 -27.54
CA LEU A 199 16.00 -2.17 -27.98
C LEU A 199 16.35 -1.10 -29.02
N THR A 200 15.38 -0.60 -29.79
CA THR A 200 15.63 0.41 -30.84
C THR A 200 15.70 1.84 -30.30
N ARG A 201 15.02 2.13 -29.17
CA ARG A 201 14.97 3.47 -28.58
C ARG A 201 15.69 3.57 -27.24
N ASN A 202 16.31 2.48 -26.79
CA ASN A 202 16.91 2.34 -25.46
C ASN A 202 15.98 2.87 -24.34
N SER A 203 14.69 2.55 -24.44
CA SER A 203 13.65 3.08 -23.55
C SER A 203 12.83 1.95 -22.95
N SER A 204 12.52 2.03 -21.66
CA SER A 204 11.55 1.14 -21.01
C SER A 204 10.15 1.44 -21.55
N ILE A 205 9.48 0.42 -22.08
CA ILE A 205 8.06 0.43 -22.38
C ILE A 205 7.37 -0.33 -21.28
N TYR A 206 6.35 0.26 -20.68
CA TYR A 206 5.50 -0.46 -19.74
C TYR A 206 4.18 -0.84 -20.38
N SER A 207 3.65 -1.96 -19.91
CA SER A 207 2.34 -2.44 -20.31
C SER A 207 1.60 -3.04 -19.13
N ILE A 208 0.27 -2.94 -19.16
CA ILE A 208 -0.61 -3.58 -18.18
C ILE A 208 -1.55 -4.51 -18.94
N GLU A 209 -1.61 -5.76 -18.51
CA GLU A 209 -2.56 -6.74 -19.03
C GLU A 209 -3.55 -7.10 -17.93
N PHE A 210 -4.85 -7.04 -18.24
CA PHE A 210 -5.88 -7.54 -17.35
C PHE A 210 -7.06 -8.09 -18.15
N SER A 211 -7.45 -9.34 -17.82
CA SER A 211 -8.55 -10.06 -18.49
C SER A 211 -8.46 -10.04 -20.02
N GLY A 212 -7.25 -10.21 -20.57
CA GLY A 212 -7.00 -10.22 -22.01
C GLY A 212 -7.05 -8.85 -22.70
N LYS A 213 -7.23 -7.76 -21.94
CA LYS A 213 -7.08 -6.39 -22.44
C LYS A 213 -5.70 -5.84 -22.10
N PHE A 214 -5.12 -5.10 -23.03
CA PHE A 214 -3.75 -4.63 -22.94
C PHE A 214 -3.68 -3.12 -23.03
N LEU A 215 -3.01 -2.51 -22.05
CA LEU A 215 -2.66 -1.10 -22.04
C LEU A 215 -1.16 -1.01 -22.32
N SER A 216 -0.78 -0.69 -23.56
CA SER A 216 0.61 -0.66 -24.02
C SER A 216 1.21 0.75 -24.02
N HIS A 217 2.54 0.83 -24.17
CA HIS A 217 3.28 2.09 -24.37
C HIS A 217 3.04 3.13 -23.27
N ILE A 218 2.91 2.66 -22.03
CA ILE A 218 2.67 3.52 -20.87
C ILE A 218 3.89 4.42 -20.64
N SER A 219 3.62 5.72 -20.60
CA SER A 219 4.55 6.78 -20.21
C SER A 219 3.87 7.68 -19.17
N PHE A 220 4.69 8.26 -18.29
CA PHE A 220 4.28 8.92 -17.03
C PHE A 220 4.35 10.45 -17.08
N LYS A 221 4.17 11.04 -18.26
CA LYS A 221 4.41 12.48 -18.44
C LYS A 221 3.15 13.32 -18.22
N THR A 222 2.02 12.66 -18.04
CA THR A 222 0.70 13.28 -17.95
C THR A 222 0.10 13.10 -16.56
N ASN A 223 -0.69 14.09 -16.14
CA ASN A 223 -1.46 14.06 -14.89
C ASN A 223 -2.95 14.22 -15.19
N VAL A 224 -3.79 13.66 -14.33
CA VAL A 224 -5.23 13.94 -14.27
C VAL A 224 -5.61 14.57 -12.94
N THR A 225 -6.76 15.25 -12.90
CA THR A 225 -7.27 15.89 -11.68
C THR A 225 -8.51 15.14 -11.17
N ILE A 226 -8.53 14.84 -9.86
CA ILE A 226 -9.69 14.29 -9.14
C ILE A 226 -9.89 15.16 -7.90
N ASP A 227 -11.02 15.87 -7.82
CA ASP A 227 -11.37 16.84 -6.77
C ASP A 227 -10.24 17.83 -6.43
N ASN A 228 -9.71 18.50 -7.45
CA ASN A 228 -8.64 19.49 -7.35
C ASN A 228 -7.27 18.95 -6.92
N GLN A 229 -7.09 17.63 -6.77
CA GLN A 229 -5.80 17.00 -6.58
C GLN A 229 -5.31 16.37 -7.88
N THR A 230 -4.02 16.54 -8.19
CA THR A 230 -3.40 15.99 -9.40
C THR A 230 -2.69 14.66 -9.12
N TYR A 231 -2.93 13.68 -9.98
CA TYR A 231 -2.33 12.34 -9.91
C TYR A 231 -1.67 11.96 -11.24
N PRO A 232 -0.57 11.19 -11.22
CA PRO A 232 0.04 10.68 -12.43
C PRO A 232 -0.93 9.77 -13.19
N THR A 233 -0.91 9.85 -14.52
CA THR A 233 -1.65 8.95 -15.40
C THR A 233 -0.80 8.57 -16.61
N VAL A 234 -1.38 7.75 -17.48
CA VAL A 234 -0.81 7.36 -18.76
C VAL A 234 -0.86 8.53 -19.75
N ASP A 235 0.12 8.62 -20.64
CA ASP A 235 0.02 9.47 -21.84
C ASP A 235 -1.10 8.98 -22.78
N ASN A 236 -1.46 9.76 -23.81
CA ASN A 236 -2.52 9.41 -24.77
C ASN A 236 -3.86 9.02 -24.10
N VAL A 237 -4.21 9.69 -23.01
CA VAL A 237 -5.41 9.43 -22.17
C VAL A 237 -6.67 9.15 -23.00
N GLN A 238 -6.94 9.97 -24.01
CA GLN A 238 -8.14 9.81 -24.84
C GLN A 238 -8.14 8.51 -25.65
N GLU A 239 -6.99 8.10 -26.17
CA GLU A 239 -6.85 6.84 -26.92
C GLU A 239 -7.13 5.65 -26.03
N HIS A 240 -6.57 5.63 -24.81
CA HIS A 240 -6.87 4.59 -23.83
C HIS A 240 -8.36 4.57 -23.46
N LEU A 241 -8.96 5.72 -23.18
CA LEU A 241 -10.40 5.77 -22.85
C LEU A 241 -11.28 5.28 -24.01
N VAL A 242 -10.95 5.63 -25.25
CA VAL A 242 -11.65 5.12 -26.44
C VAL A 242 -11.45 3.61 -26.60
N HIS A 243 -10.25 3.09 -26.35
CA HIS A 243 -9.96 1.66 -26.41
C HIS A 243 -10.79 0.85 -25.42
N PHE A 244 -10.89 1.31 -24.16
CA PHE A 244 -11.58 0.57 -23.10
C PHE A 244 -13.09 0.82 -23.05
N TYR A 245 -13.56 2.02 -23.42
CA TYR A 245 -14.94 2.47 -23.20
C TYR A 245 -15.70 2.89 -24.47
N LYS A 246 -15.05 2.79 -25.64
CA LYS A 246 -15.54 3.24 -26.97
C LYS A 246 -15.63 4.77 -27.08
N LYS A 247 -15.86 5.28 -28.30
CA LYS A 247 -15.85 6.73 -28.62
C LYS A 247 -16.91 7.54 -27.86
N ASP A 248 -17.93 6.90 -27.32
CA ASP A 248 -19.05 7.54 -26.63
C ASP A 248 -18.91 7.54 -25.10
N TYR A 249 -17.74 7.22 -24.55
CA TYR A 249 -17.48 7.11 -23.10
C TYR A 249 -17.88 8.35 -22.27
N MET A 250 -17.98 9.51 -22.92
CA MET A 250 -18.40 10.78 -22.31
C MET A 250 -19.92 10.98 -22.24
N ARG A 251 -20.73 10.21 -22.97
CA ARG A 251 -22.18 10.47 -23.13
C ARG A 251 -23.02 10.00 -21.94
N ASP A 252 -22.62 8.93 -21.27
CA ASP A 252 -23.43 8.30 -20.21
C ASP A 252 -22.89 8.65 -18.83
N VAL A 253 -23.54 9.60 -18.15
CA VAL A 253 -23.25 9.94 -16.74
C VAL A 253 -24.03 9.06 -15.76
N ILE A 254 -24.66 7.99 -16.25
CA ILE A 254 -25.40 6.99 -15.47
C ILE A 254 -24.60 5.68 -15.51
N PRO A 255 -24.64 4.85 -14.46
CA PRO A 255 -24.01 3.54 -14.49
C PRO A 255 -24.41 2.76 -15.74
N ARG A 256 -23.44 2.43 -16.60
CA ARG A 256 -23.62 1.33 -17.55
C ARG A 256 -23.77 0.07 -16.70
N ARG A 257 -24.88 -0.68 -16.86
CA ARG A 257 -25.12 -1.89 -16.08
C ARG A 257 -23.92 -2.84 -16.22
N PRO A 258 -23.53 -3.56 -15.15
CA PRO A 258 -22.46 -4.55 -15.22
C PRO A 258 -22.77 -5.65 -16.24
#